data_AF-A0A3B4ARI8-F1
#
_entry.id   AF-A0A3B4ARI8-F1
#
_cell.length_a   1.000
_cell.length_b   1.000
_cell.length_c   1.000
_cell.angle_alpha   90.00
_cell.angle_beta   90.00
_cell.angle_gamma   90.00
#
_symmetry.space_group_name_H-M   'P 1'
#
loop_
_entity.id
_entity.type
_entity.pdbx_description
1 polymer ?
#
loop_
_entity_poly.entity_id
_entity_poly.type
_entity_poly.pdbx_seq_one_letter_code
_entity_poly.pdbx_strand_id
1 'polypeptide(L)'
;MLYCCVFLGRFMGDMLDDSSVMARMQKKFWKTKQVLIKATGKKEDEYVVASDADLDAKLEFFRSVQSTCTELLKVIERYQQRITRLSQEENELGLFLHFQGEHDKTKAGNMMNATSKALCTSAKQRMALCAPLHRLHQEVETFRRRAIQDTLLTVTRMERARTEYRGALLWMKDVSQELDPDTYKQMEKFRKVQSQVRGTKTQFEKLKNDVCQKVDMLGASRCNMLSHSLCTYQVFYIWEF
;
A
#
# COMPACT_ATOMS: atom_id res chain seq x y z
N MET A 1 5.30 -10.01 -34.56
CA MET A 1 4.78 -10.10 -33.18
C MET A 1 3.28 -10.40 -33.11
N LEU A 2 2.44 -9.91 -34.03
CA LEU A 2 1.01 -10.27 -34.08
C LEU A 2 0.72 -11.77 -34.33
N TYR A 3 1.61 -12.48 -35.04
CA TYR A 3 1.41 -13.90 -35.35
C TYR A 3 1.44 -14.84 -34.13
N CYS A 4 2.04 -14.41 -33.00
CA CYS A 4 2.14 -15.29 -31.82
C CYS A 4 0.94 -15.18 -30.86
N CYS A 5 0.24 -14.04 -30.85
CA CYS A 5 -0.97 -13.86 -30.04
C CYS A 5 -2.20 -14.54 -30.65
N VAL A 6 -2.31 -14.62 -31.98
CA VAL A 6 -3.48 -15.17 -32.67
C VAL A 6 -3.54 -16.70 -32.60
N PHE A 7 -2.41 -17.39 -32.38
CA PHE A 7 -2.35 -18.86 -32.37
C PHE A 7 -2.67 -19.52 -31.01
N LEU A 8 -3.08 -18.75 -29.99
CA LEU A 8 -3.40 -19.26 -28.64
C LEU A 8 -4.83 -19.77 -28.48
N GLY A 9 -5.68 -19.68 -29.52
CA GLY A 9 -7.14 -19.84 -29.41
C GLY A 9 -7.75 -21.23 -29.61
N ARG A 10 -7.01 -22.28 -30.00
CA ARG A 10 -7.62 -23.62 -30.20
C ARG A 10 -6.59 -24.71 -30.00
N PHE A 11 -6.71 -25.43 -28.88
CA PHE A 11 -6.43 -26.86 -28.66
C PHE A 11 -6.36 -27.04 -27.15
N MET A 12 -7.43 -27.60 -26.61
CA MET A 12 -7.56 -28.06 -25.22
C MET A 12 -7.11 -29.52 -25.23
N GLY A 13 -5.90 -29.79 -24.75
CA GLY A 13 -5.31 -31.12 -24.75
C GLY A 13 -3.96 -31.12 -24.05
N ASP A 14 -3.93 -31.83 -22.91
CA ASP A 14 -2.78 -32.36 -22.17
C ASP A 14 -1.79 -31.39 -21.52
N MET A 15 -2.08 -31.12 -20.26
CA MET A 15 -1.18 -30.56 -19.25
C MET A 15 -0.17 -31.64 -18.83
N LEU A 16 0.82 -31.94 -19.69
CA LEU A 16 1.95 -32.79 -19.31
C LEU A 16 2.87 -32.03 -18.35
N ASP A 17 2.78 -32.39 -17.07
CA ASP A 17 3.68 -31.97 -16.01
C ASP A 17 5.07 -32.58 -16.23
N ASP A 18 5.95 -31.85 -16.91
CA ASP A 18 7.32 -32.30 -17.14
C ASP A 18 8.17 -32.03 -15.88
N SER A 19 8.20 -33.03 -14.99
CA SER A 19 8.81 -33.02 -13.64
C SER A 19 10.36 -33.05 -13.63
N SER A 20 11.01 -32.93 -14.79
CA SER A 20 12.47 -33.05 -14.90
C SER A 20 13.22 -31.91 -14.18
N VAL A 21 14.40 -32.23 -13.63
CA VAL A 21 15.30 -31.24 -12.99
C VAL A 21 15.70 -30.15 -13.99
N MET A 22 15.90 -30.52 -15.26
CA MET A 22 16.25 -29.60 -16.34
C MET A 22 15.14 -28.60 -16.63
N ALA A 23 13.87 -29.03 -16.68
CA ALA A 23 12.74 -28.14 -16.87
C ALA A 23 12.63 -27.12 -15.73
N ARG A 24 12.84 -27.55 -14.48
CA ARG A 24 12.88 -26.65 -13.31
C ARG A 24 14.04 -25.65 -13.38
N MET A 25 15.21 -26.08 -13.84
CA MET A 25 16.38 -25.22 -14.00
C MET A 25 16.15 -24.14 -15.07
N GLN A 26 15.56 -24.51 -16.21
CA GLN A 26 15.22 -23.56 -17.26
C GLN A 26 14.19 -22.53 -16.79
N LYS A 27 13.10 -22.96 -16.12
CA LYS A 27 12.13 -22.03 -15.53
C LYS A 27 12.80 -21.02 -14.58
N LYS A 28 13.66 -21.51 -13.67
CA LYS A 28 14.42 -20.65 -12.76
C LYS A 28 15.33 -19.69 -13.50
N PHE A 29 16.05 -20.15 -14.51
CA PHE A 29 16.94 -19.32 -15.33
C PHE A 29 16.18 -18.13 -15.95
N TRP A 30 15.06 -18.39 -16.62
CA TRP A 30 14.29 -17.35 -17.30
C TRP A 30 13.62 -16.37 -16.34
N LYS A 31 13.15 -16.87 -15.20
CA LYS A 31 12.68 -16.02 -14.10
C LYS A 31 13.78 -15.10 -13.58
N THR A 32 14.97 -15.64 -13.31
CA THR A 32 16.12 -14.86 -12.83
C THR A 32 16.58 -13.84 -13.88
N LYS A 33 16.58 -14.21 -15.16
CA LYS A 33 16.88 -13.30 -16.27
C LYS A 33 15.90 -12.13 -16.31
N GLN A 34 14.60 -12.39 -16.13
CA GLN A 34 13.57 -11.34 -16.05
C GLN A 34 13.80 -10.40 -14.85
N VAL A 35 14.13 -10.95 -13.68
CA VAL A 35 14.48 -10.13 -12.49
C VAL A 35 15.67 -9.22 -12.79
N LEU A 36 16.72 -9.75 -13.43
CA LEU A 36 17.90 -8.97 -13.78
C LEU A 36 17.59 -7.87 -14.81
N ILE A 37 16.77 -8.15 -15.82
CA ILE A 37 16.34 -7.15 -16.81
C ILE A 37 15.64 -5.97 -16.11
N LYS A 38 14.68 -6.26 -15.23
CA LYS A 38 13.97 -5.25 -14.44
C LYS A 38 14.94 -4.46 -13.55
N ALA A 39 15.87 -5.14 -12.86
CA ALA A 39 16.82 -4.49 -11.94
C ALA A 39 17.89 -3.64 -12.67
N THR A 40 18.29 -4.02 -13.89
CA THR A 40 19.31 -3.31 -14.68
C THR A 40 18.72 -2.24 -15.60
N GLY A 41 17.39 -2.09 -15.64
CA GLY A 41 16.73 -1.10 -16.49
C GLY A 41 16.83 -1.42 -17.99
N LYS A 42 17.10 -2.68 -18.36
CA LYS A 42 17.13 -3.09 -19.77
C LYS A 42 15.73 -2.99 -20.37
N LYS A 43 15.65 -2.57 -21.64
CA LYS A 43 14.38 -2.40 -22.34
C LYS A 43 13.60 -3.72 -22.39
N GLU A 44 12.39 -3.70 -21.87
CA GLU A 44 11.43 -4.81 -21.94
C GLU A 44 10.55 -4.69 -23.19
N ASP A 45 9.79 -5.75 -23.48
CA ASP A 45 8.83 -5.77 -24.59
C ASP A 45 7.73 -4.71 -24.37
N GLU A 46 7.59 -3.77 -25.31
CA GLU A 46 6.70 -2.62 -25.16
C GLU A 46 5.23 -3.02 -25.01
N TYR A 47 4.77 -4.08 -25.68
CA TYR A 47 3.38 -4.54 -25.57
C TYR A 47 3.11 -5.19 -24.22
N VAL A 48 4.10 -5.90 -23.66
CA VAL A 48 4.00 -6.50 -22.33
C VAL A 48 4.01 -5.42 -21.24
N VAL A 49 4.79 -4.35 -21.43
CA VAL A 49 4.77 -3.19 -20.54
C VAL A 49 3.42 -2.47 -20.63
N ALA A 50 2.95 -2.17 -21.84
CA ALA A 50 1.67 -1.51 -22.06
C ALA A 50 0.49 -2.32 -21.48
N SER A 51 0.50 -3.66 -21.59
CA SER A 51 -0.58 -4.50 -21.07
C SER A 51 -0.72 -4.48 -19.55
N ASP A 52 0.30 -4.04 -18.82
CA ASP A 52 0.25 -3.98 -17.37
C ASP A 52 -0.11 -2.59 -16.81
N ALA A 53 -0.33 -1.59 -17.68
CA ALA A 53 -0.56 -0.20 -17.26
C ALA A 53 -1.69 -0.06 -16.22
N ASP A 54 -2.81 -0.76 -16.42
CA ASP A 54 -3.94 -0.72 -15.49
C ASP A 54 -3.59 -1.30 -14.11
N LEU A 55 -2.81 -2.38 -14.09
CA LEU A 55 -2.34 -2.99 -12.85
C LEU A 55 -1.34 -2.07 -12.15
N ASP A 56 -0.42 -1.45 -12.90
CA ASP A 56 0.57 -0.54 -12.36
C ASP A 56 -0.07 0.70 -11.73
N ALA A 57 -1.10 1.28 -12.36
CA ALA A 57 -1.90 2.35 -11.78
C ALA A 57 -2.56 1.92 -10.46
N LYS A 58 -3.10 0.69 -10.41
CA LYS A 58 -3.69 0.13 -9.19
C LYS A 58 -2.66 -0.04 -8.07
N LEU A 59 -1.45 -0.48 -8.40
CA LEU A 59 -0.35 -0.62 -7.45
C LEU A 59 0.17 0.72 -6.94
N GLU A 60 0.16 1.75 -7.79
CA GLU A 60 0.49 3.11 -7.39
C GLU A 60 -0.52 3.66 -6.38
N PHE A 61 -1.82 3.47 -6.62
CA PHE A 61 -2.85 3.81 -5.65
C PHE A 61 -2.65 3.07 -4.31
N PHE A 62 -2.36 1.76 -4.36
CA PHE A 62 -2.02 1.01 -3.15
C PHE A 62 -0.84 1.61 -2.39
N ARG A 63 0.28 1.93 -3.07
CA ARG A 63 1.45 2.56 -2.45
C ARG A 63 1.12 3.93 -1.86
N SER A 64 0.28 4.71 -2.53
CA SER A 64 -0.22 5.99 -2.00
C SER A 64 -1.00 5.80 -0.71
N VAL A 65 -1.90 4.81 -0.63
CA VAL A 65 -2.60 4.44 0.61
C VAL A 65 -1.61 4.10 1.72
N GLN A 66 -0.58 3.28 1.44
CA GLN A 66 0.43 2.93 2.44
C GLN A 66 1.17 4.16 2.97
N SER A 67 1.72 4.96 2.06
CA SER A 67 2.54 6.13 2.39
C SER A 67 1.73 7.17 3.17
N THR A 68 0.54 7.50 2.70
CA THR A 68 -0.29 8.54 3.33
C THR A 68 -0.82 8.10 4.71
N CYS A 69 -1.08 6.81 4.94
CA CYS A 69 -1.39 6.31 6.29
C CYS A 69 -0.19 6.42 7.24
N THR A 70 1.03 6.11 6.79
CA THR A 70 2.24 6.29 7.60
C THR A 70 2.51 7.75 7.91
N GLU A 71 2.36 8.65 6.95
CA GLU A 71 2.52 10.08 7.19
C GLU A 71 1.44 10.63 8.14
N LEU A 72 0.19 10.16 8.02
CA LEU A 72 -0.88 10.54 8.93
C LEU A 72 -0.56 10.17 10.38
N LEU A 73 -0.02 8.97 10.64
CA LEU A 73 0.42 8.57 11.99
C LEU A 73 1.47 9.53 12.57
N LYS A 74 2.48 9.88 11.77
CA LYS A 74 3.53 10.84 12.20
C LYS A 74 2.94 12.21 12.52
N VAL A 75 1.98 12.67 11.72
CA VAL A 75 1.29 13.95 11.95
C VAL A 75 0.49 13.91 13.25
N ILE A 76 -0.26 12.83 13.50
CA ILE A 76 -1.06 12.67 14.72
C ILE A 76 -0.13 12.66 15.96
N GLU A 77 0.95 11.88 15.93
CA GLU A 77 1.91 11.82 17.05
C GLU A 77 2.52 13.19 17.37
N ARG A 78 2.99 13.90 16.34
CA ARG A 78 3.54 15.26 16.50
C ARG A 78 2.49 16.21 17.06
N TYR A 79 1.25 16.08 16.62
CA TYR A 79 0.16 16.94 17.06
C TYR A 79 -0.21 16.67 18.53
N GLN A 80 -0.27 15.40 18.95
CA GLN A 80 -0.47 15.03 20.36
C GLN A 80 0.62 15.58 21.26
N GLN A 81 1.89 15.48 20.85
CA GLN A 81 3.03 16.04 21.60
C GLN A 81 2.91 17.55 21.75
N ARG A 82 2.57 18.26 20.66
CA ARG A 82 2.42 19.71 20.66
C ARG A 82 1.25 20.18 21.53
N ILE A 83 0.09 19.55 21.41
CA ILE A 83 -1.08 19.86 22.26
C ILE A 83 -0.74 19.68 23.73
N THR A 84 -0.12 18.55 24.07
CA THR A 84 0.20 18.23 25.46
C THR A 84 1.16 19.24 26.05
N ARG A 85 2.24 19.55 25.33
CA ARG A 85 3.22 20.54 25.77
C ARG A 85 2.62 21.94 25.90
N LEU A 86 1.87 22.39 24.91
CA LEU A 86 1.24 23.72 24.93
C LEU A 86 0.25 23.84 26.10
N SER A 87 -0.56 22.81 26.35
CA SER A 87 -1.48 22.81 27.50
C SER A 87 -0.77 22.80 28.85
N GLN A 88 0.38 22.13 28.95
CA GLN A 88 1.21 22.17 30.17
C GLN A 88 1.77 23.57 30.42
N GLU A 89 2.43 24.17 29.42
CA GLU A 89 3.00 25.53 29.52
C GLU A 89 1.92 26.58 29.82
N GLU A 90 0.75 26.49 29.18
CA GLU A 90 -0.38 27.39 29.43
C GLU A 90 -0.98 27.21 30.83
N ASN A 91 -1.10 25.97 31.31
CA ASN A 91 -1.60 25.70 32.66
C ASN A 91 -0.62 26.17 33.73
N GLU A 92 0.69 26.00 33.54
CA GLU A 92 1.72 26.54 34.43
C GLU A 92 1.66 28.07 34.52
N LEU A 93 1.50 28.76 33.38
CA LEU A 93 1.29 30.21 33.37
C LEU A 93 -0.01 30.61 34.10
N GLY A 94 -1.09 29.86 33.89
CA GLY A 94 -2.35 30.07 34.60
C GLY A 94 -2.21 29.93 36.12
N LEU A 95 -1.49 28.91 36.59
CA LEU A 95 -1.20 28.70 38.01
C LEU A 95 -0.31 29.82 38.58
N PHE A 96 0.69 30.27 37.84
CA PHE A 96 1.54 31.39 38.24
C PHE A 96 0.74 32.68 38.41
N LEU A 97 -0.11 33.02 37.42
CA LEU A 97 -0.95 34.22 37.52
C LEU A 97 -1.96 34.13 38.66
N HIS A 98 -2.47 32.94 38.97
CA HIS A 98 -3.34 32.76 40.14
C HIS A 98 -2.58 33.11 41.43
N PHE A 99 -1.39 32.54 41.60
CA PHE A 99 -0.56 32.77 42.78
C PHE A 99 -0.24 34.25 42.98
N GLN A 100 0.12 34.96 41.91
CA GLN A 100 0.37 36.40 41.98
C GLN A 100 -0.90 37.22 42.21
N GLY A 101 -2.02 36.82 41.60
CA GLY A 101 -3.32 37.46 41.77
C GLY A 101 -3.82 37.42 43.21
N GLU A 102 -3.56 36.33 43.95
CA GLU A 102 -3.91 36.22 45.37
C GLU A 102 -3.11 37.17 46.28
N HIS A 103 -1.91 37.57 45.85
CA HIS A 103 -1.05 38.50 46.60
C HIS A 103 -1.27 39.98 46.23
N ASP A 104 -1.95 40.27 45.12
CA ASP A 104 -2.22 41.64 44.64
C ASP A 104 -3.69 42.01 44.83
N LYS A 105 -3.98 42.87 45.82
CA LYS A 105 -5.36 43.33 46.12
C LYS A 105 -5.87 44.42 45.17
N THR A 106 -5.10 44.83 44.17
CA THR A 106 -5.50 45.85 43.20
C THR A 106 -6.35 45.28 42.06
N LYS A 107 -6.77 46.13 41.13
CA LYS A 107 -7.42 45.68 39.89
C LYS A 107 -6.53 44.75 39.07
N ALA A 108 -5.20 44.88 39.17
CA ALA A 108 -4.27 44.02 38.44
C ALA A 108 -4.36 42.57 38.93
N GLY A 109 -4.42 42.33 40.25
CA GLY A 109 -4.61 40.98 40.78
C GLY A 109 -5.95 40.34 40.37
N ASN A 110 -7.04 41.11 40.34
CA ASN A 110 -8.32 40.65 39.80
C ASN A 110 -8.21 40.23 38.32
N MET A 111 -7.49 41.01 37.50
CA MET A 111 -7.22 40.66 36.11
C MET A 111 -6.37 39.40 35.99
N MET A 112 -5.31 39.26 36.80
CA MET A 112 -4.47 38.05 36.82
C MET A 112 -5.27 36.80 37.17
N ASN A 113 -6.16 36.88 38.16
CA ASN A 113 -7.05 35.78 38.53
C ASN A 113 -8.06 35.42 37.43
N ALA A 114 -8.60 36.41 36.72
CA ALA A 114 -9.46 36.17 35.56
C ALA A 114 -8.69 35.50 34.40
N THR A 115 -7.49 36.00 34.09
CA THR A 115 -6.60 35.42 33.07
C THR A 115 -6.18 34.00 33.44
N SER A 116 -5.85 33.75 34.71
CA SER A 116 -5.54 32.40 35.21
C SER A 116 -6.66 31.41 34.92
N LYS A 117 -7.91 31.75 35.30
CA LYS A 117 -9.07 30.90 35.02
C LYS A 117 -9.23 30.63 33.53
N ALA A 118 -9.06 31.64 32.68
CA ALA A 118 -9.15 31.48 31.24
C ALA A 118 -8.07 30.54 30.69
N LEU A 119 -6.79 30.72 31.06
CA LEU A 119 -5.68 29.88 30.62
C LEU A 119 -5.84 28.43 31.08
N CYS A 120 -6.14 28.21 32.37
CA CYS A 120 -6.37 26.87 32.92
C CYS A 120 -7.56 26.17 32.26
N THR A 121 -8.62 26.91 31.90
CA THR A 121 -9.79 26.35 31.21
C THR A 121 -9.44 25.98 29.77
N SER A 122 -8.77 26.87 29.03
CA SER A 122 -8.33 26.61 27.66
C SER A 122 -7.38 25.41 27.59
N ALA A 123 -6.43 25.32 28.52
CA ALA A 123 -5.51 24.19 28.62
C ALA A 123 -6.25 22.86 28.82
N LYS A 124 -7.25 22.82 29.71
CA LYS A 124 -8.08 21.63 29.98
C LYS A 124 -8.93 21.23 28.78
N GLN A 125 -9.59 22.17 28.14
CA GLN A 125 -10.38 21.94 26.91
C GLN A 125 -9.49 21.35 25.81
N ARG A 126 -8.32 21.95 25.57
CA ARG A 126 -7.36 21.41 24.60
C ARG A 126 -6.88 20.01 24.97
N MET A 127 -6.75 19.69 26.26
CA MET A 127 -6.38 18.34 26.71
C MET A 127 -7.46 17.30 26.48
N ALA A 128 -8.74 17.69 26.41
CA ALA A 128 -9.83 16.78 26.04
C ALA A 128 -9.62 16.19 24.62
N LEU A 129 -8.88 16.86 23.75
CA LEU A 129 -8.55 16.38 22.40
C LEU A 129 -7.57 15.21 22.38
N CYS A 130 -6.84 14.94 23.46
CA CYS A 130 -5.87 13.84 23.48
C CYS A 130 -6.51 12.48 23.30
N ALA A 131 -7.68 12.25 23.91
CA ALA A 131 -8.42 10.99 23.79
C ALA A 131 -8.87 10.68 22.34
N PRO A 132 -9.59 11.58 21.63
CA PRO A 132 -9.97 11.32 20.24
C PRO A 132 -8.76 11.23 19.30
N LEU A 133 -7.68 11.99 19.54
CA LEU A 133 -6.44 11.85 18.75
C LEU A 133 -5.77 10.49 18.96
N HIS A 134 -5.75 9.98 20.19
CA HIS A 134 -5.18 8.68 20.49
C HIS A 134 -5.99 7.56 19.81
N ARG A 135 -7.32 7.68 19.83
CA ARG A 135 -8.20 6.75 19.12
C ARG A 135 -7.95 6.77 17.61
N LEU A 136 -7.86 7.96 17.01
CA LEU A 136 -7.54 8.09 15.58
C LEU A 136 -6.20 7.43 15.25
N HIS A 137 -5.17 7.64 16.07
CA HIS A 137 -3.87 6.99 15.92
C HIS A 137 -4.00 5.46 15.93
N GLN A 138 -4.67 4.89 16.93
CA GLN A 138 -4.87 3.45 17.06
C GLN A 138 -5.62 2.84 15.87
N GLU A 139 -6.66 3.52 15.38
CA GLU A 139 -7.46 3.05 14.24
C GLU A 139 -6.61 3.03 12.96
N VAL A 140 -5.86 4.11 12.68
CA VAL A 140 -4.94 4.17 11.51
C VAL A 140 -3.83 3.11 11.63
N GLU A 141 -3.26 2.93 12.82
CA GLU A 141 -2.20 1.95 13.04
C GLU A 141 -2.72 0.51 12.88
N THR A 142 -3.93 0.23 13.35
CA THR A 142 -4.58 -1.08 13.16
C THR A 142 -4.86 -1.34 11.69
N PHE A 143 -5.41 -0.36 10.97
CA PHE A 143 -5.63 -0.46 9.52
C PHE A 143 -4.32 -0.76 8.77
N ARG A 144 -3.22 -0.10 9.16
CA ARG A 144 -1.90 -0.34 8.57
C ARG A 144 -1.36 -1.74 8.86
N ARG A 145 -1.39 -2.17 10.12
CA ARG A 145 -0.88 -3.50 10.53
C ARG A 145 -1.73 -4.66 10.02
N ARG A 146 -3.02 -4.46 9.79
CA ARG A 146 -3.95 -5.52 9.39
C ARG A 146 -4.29 -5.45 7.91
N ALA A 147 -5.01 -4.42 7.47
CA ALA A 147 -5.57 -4.35 6.13
C ALA A 147 -4.49 -4.09 5.06
N ILE A 148 -3.61 -3.11 5.30
CA ILE A 148 -2.50 -2.81 4.37
C ILE A 148 -1.55 -4.01 4.29
N GLN A 149 -1.17 -4.61 5.43
CA GLN A 149 -0.23 -5.74 5.44
C GLN A 149 -0.81 -6.98 4.74
N ASP A 150 -2.09 -7.30 4.93
CA ASP A 150 -2.75 -8.39 4.20
C ASP A 150 -2.78 -8.14 2.69
N THR A 151 -3.10 -6.92 2.26
CA THR A 151 -3.09 -6.54 0.84
C THR A 151 -1.67 -6.64 0.26
N LEU A 152 -0.65 -6.22 1.02
CA LEU A 152 0.75 -6.32 0.63
C LEU A 152 1.20 -7.77 0.36
N LEU A 153 0.71 -8.73 1.15
CA LEU A 153 1.00 -10.15 0.92
C LEU A 153 0.47 -10.62 -0.43
N THR A 154 -0.76 -10.23 -0.79
CA THR A 154 -1.35 -10.56 -2.10
C THR A 154 -0.60 -9.86 -3.23
N VAL A 155 -0.28 -8.56 -3.09
CA VAL A 155 0.54 -7.80 -4.06
C VAL A 155 1.90 -8.47 -4.28
N THR A 156 2.57 -8.91 -3.22
CA THR A 156 3.87 -9.59 -3.32
C THR A 156 3.79 -10.92 -4.07
N ARG A 157 2.72 -11.70 -3.85
CA ARG A 157 2.46 -12.94 -4.59
C ARG A 157 2.18 -12.65 -6.06
N MET A 158 1.39 -11.62 -6.35
CA MET A 158 1.08 -11.17 -7.69
C MET A 158 2.33 -10.72 -8.45
N GLU A 159 3.19 -9.87 -7.86
CA GLU A 159 4.44 -9.40 -8.48
C GLU A 159 5.40 -10.56 -8.82
N ARG A 160 5.42 -11.59 -7.96
CA ARG A 160 6.16 -12.83 -8.25
C ARG A 160 5.57 -13.56 -9.45
N ALA A 161 4.25 -13.72 -9.53
CA ALA A 161 3.57 -14.37 -10.65
C ALA A 161 3.75 -13.57 -11.96
N ARG A 162 3.71 -12.24 -11.90
CA ARG A 162 4.01 -11.33 -13.02
C ARG A 162 5.42 -11.56 -13.56
N THR A 163 6.40 -11.64 -12.67
CA THR A 163 7.80 -11.91 -13.02
C THR A 163 7.97 -13.30 -13.65
N GLU A 164 7.29 -14.31 -13.12
CA GLU A 164 7.28 -15.67 -13.68
C GLU A 164 6.67 -15.72 -15.07
N TYR A 165 5.51 -15.06 -15.26
CA TYR A 165 4.85 -14.96 -16.56
C TYR A 165 5.73 -14.23 -17.60
N ARG A 166 6.29 -13.08 -17.24
CA ARG A 166 7.21 -12.34 -18.13
C ARG A 166 8.47 -13.13 -18.45
N GLY A 167 9.03 -13.86 -17.48
CA GLY A 167 10.14 -14.79 -17.73
C GLY A 167 9.77 -15.90 -18.71
N ALA A 168 8.58 -16.47 -18.60
CA ALA A 168 8.08 -17.48 -19.55
C ALA A 168 7.85 -16.89 -20.95
N LEU A 169 7.38 -15.64 -21.08
CA LEU A 169 7.26 -14.94 -22.36
C LEU A 169 8.63 -14.70 -23.01
N LEU A 170 9.64 -14.30 -22.24
CA LEU A 170 11.01 -14.18 -22.73
C LEU A 170 11.54 -15.52 -23.24
N TRP A 171 11.27 -16.60 -22.51
CA TRP A 171 11.66 -17.94 -22.94
C TRP A 171 10.95 -18.34 -24.25
N MET A 172 9.66 -18.05 -24.36
CA MET A 172 8.89 -18.36 -25.56
C MET A 172 9.37 -17.56 -26.78
N LYS A 173 9.80 -16.30 -26.57
CA LYS A 173 10.41 -15.46 -27.61
C LYS A 173 11.75 -16.00 -28.08
N ASP A 174 12.60 -16.46 -27.15
CA ASP A 174 13.91 -17.03 -27.46
C ASP A 174 13.77 -18.33 -28.28
N VAL A 175 12.90 -19.24 -27.83
CA VAL A 175 12.66 -20.52 -28.53
C VAL A 175 11.95 -20.33 -29.88
N SER A 176 11.14 -19.27 -30.05
CA SER A 176 10.47 -19.01 -31.33
C SER A 176 11.38 -18.43 -32.40
N GLN A 177 12.49 -17.77 -32.01
CA GLN A 177 13.46 -17.21 -32.96
C GLN A 177 14.31 -18.29 -33.64
N GLU A 178 14.53 -19.40 -32.95
CA GLU A 178 15.33 -20.54 -33.44
C GLU A 178 14.45 -21.69 -33.98
N LEU A 179 13.14 -21.46 -34.16
CA LEU A 179 12.18 -22.51 -34.48
C LEU A 179 12.17 -22.85 -35.97
N ASP A 180 12.64 -24.05 -36.29
CA ASP A 180 12.42 -24.73 -37.56
C ASP A 180 11.21 -25.69 -37.44
N PRO A 181 10.09 -25.42 -38.15
CA PRO A 181 8.88 -26.25 -38.11
C PRO A 181 9.10 -27.71 -38.55
N ASP A 182 10.12 -27.96 -39.37
CA ASP A 182 10.42 -29.31 -39.88
C ASP A 182 11.24 -30.14 -38.87
N THR A 183 11.78 -29.48 -37.83
CA THR A 183 12.51 -30.14 -36.75
C THR A 183 11.57 -30.50 -35.58
N TYR A 184 11.10 -31.75 -35.55
CA TYR A 184 10.16 -32.27 -34.54
C TYR A 184 10.55 -31.93 -33.09
N LYS A 185 11.84 -32.07 -32.72
CA LYS A 185 12.32 -31.80 -31.35
C LYS A 185 12.17 -30.33 -30.95
N GLN A 186 12.34 -29.39 -31.89
CA GLN A 186 12.19 -27.96 -31.61
C GLN A 186 10.71 -27.60 -31.45
N MET A 187 9.83 -28.19 -32.28
CA MET A 187 8.38 -28.08 -32.12
C MET A 187 7.89 -28.62 -30.78
N GLU A 188 8.44 -29.75 -30.30
CA GLU A 188 8.10 -30.29 -28.98
C GLU A 188 8.55 -29.33 -27.86
N LYS A 189 9.78 -28.81 -27.92
CA LYS A 189 10.29 -27.79 -26.97
C LYS A 189 9.40 -26.55 -26.96
N PHE A 190 9.00 -26.05 -28.14
CA PHE A 190 8.13 -24.89 -28.27
C PHE A 190 6.77 -25.13 -27.63
N ARG A 191 6.13 -26.29 -27.87
CA ARG A 191 4.86 -26.66 -27.23
C ARG A 191 4.97 -26.71 -25.70
N LYS A 192 6.06 -27.26 -25.16
CA LYS A 192 6.31 -27.28 -23.71
C LYS A 192 6.41 -25.87 -23.12
N VAL A 193 7.16 -24.97 -23.77
CA VAL A 193 7.28 -23.58 -23.32
C VAL A 193 5.94 -22.84 -23.46
N GLN A 194 5.19 -23.06 -24.54
CA GLN A 194 3.86 -22.49 -24.73
C GLN A 194 2.90 -22.92 -23.61
N SER A 195 2.93 -24.18 -23.18
CA SER A 195 2.17 -24.67 -22.03
C SER A 195 2.55 -23.94 -20.72
N GLN A 196 3.84 -23.71 -20.49
CA GLN A 196 4.30 -22.92 -19.33
C GLN A 196 3.83 -21.47 -19.36
N VAL A 197 3.83 -20.82 -20.53
CA VAL A 197 3.30 -19.46 -20.70
C VAL A 197 1.81 -19.42 -20.38
N ARG A 198 1.02 -20.39 -20.86
CA ARG A 198 -0.42 -20.48 -20.54
C ARG A 198 -0.65 -20.65 -19.04
N GLY A 199 0.08 -21.57 -18.39
CA GLY A 199 -0.06 -21.81 -16.95
C GLY A 199 0.30 -20.59 -16.09
N THR A 200 1.44 -19.96 -16.37
CA THR A 200 1.88 -18.76 -15.65
C THR A 200 0.98 -17.55 -15.92
N LYS A 201 0.44 -17.41 -17.14
CA LYS A 201 -0.56 -16.37 -17.45
C LYS A 201 -1.82 -16.52 -16.61
N THR A 202 -2.39 -17.72 -16.56
CA THR A 202 -3.60 -17.98 -15.76
C THR A 202 -3.39 -17.64 -14.28
N GLN A 203 -2.25 -18.04 -13.73
CA GLN A 203 -1.90 -17.74 -12.34
C GLN A 203 -1.71 -16.23 -12.11
N PHE A 204 -1.05 -15.53 -13.03
CA PHE A 204 -0.87 -14.08 -12.96
C PHE A 204 -2.21 -13.34 -13.05
N GLU A 205 -3.07 -13.68 -14.01
CA GLU A 205 -4.38 -13.05 -14.21
C GLU A 205 -5.30 -13.24 -12.99
N LYS A 206 -5.28 -14.43 -12.38
CA LYS A 206 -6.00 -14.68 -11.12
C LYS A 206 -5.52 -13.74 -10.01
N LEU A 207 -4.20 -13.68 -9.78
CA LEU A 207 -3.62 -12.83 -8.74
C LEU A 207 -3.78 -11.33 -9.03
N LYS A 208 -3.79 -10.94 -10.30
CA LYS A 208 -4.10 -9.57 -10.74
C LYS A 208 -5.50 -9.17 -10.28
N ASN A 209 -6.50 -10.02 -10.53
CA ASN A 209 -7.87 -9.77 -10.10
C ASN A 209 -7.98 -9.72 -8.57
N ASP A 210 -7.32 -10.65 -7.86
CA ASP A 210 -7.29 -10.65 -6.39
C ASP A 210 -6.71 -9.34 -5.82
N VAL A 211 -5.61 -8.83 -6.42
CA VAL A 211 -5.02 -7.54 -6.03
C VAL A 211 -5.99 -6.40 -6.30
N CYS A 212 -6.59 -6.33 -7.49
CA CYS A 212 -7.51 -5.26 -7.84
C CYS A 212 -8.67 -5.16 -6.84
N GLN A 213 -9.33 -6.28 -6.54
CA GLN A 213 -10.42 -6.33 -5.59
C GLN A 213 -9.99 -5.94 -4.17
N LYS A 214 -8.85 -6.47 -3.69
CA LYS A 214 -8.34 -6.13 -2.36
C LYS A 214 -7.99 -4.64 -2.25
N VAL A 215 -7.39 -4.06 -3.27
CA VAL A 215 -7.04 -2.64 -3.28
C VAL A 215 -8.30 -1.76 -3.29
N ASP A 216 -9.35 -2.15 -4.01
CA ASP A 216 -10.63 -1.42 -4.00
C ASP A 216 -11.30 -1.48 -2.62
N MET A 217 -11.35 -2.67 -2.02
CA MET A 217 -11.85 -2.84 -0.64
C MET A 217 -11.00 -2.06 0.37
N LEU A 218 -9.68 -2.02 0.19
CA LEU A 218 -8.76 -1.25 1.04
C LEU A 218 -9.05 0.24 0.96
N GLY A 219 -9.30 0.77 -0.26
CA GLY A 219 -9.69 2.15 -0.47
C GLY A 219 -10.99 2.50 0.26
N ALA A 220 -12.03 1.67 0.10
CA ALA A 220 -13.31 1.85 0.79
C ALA A 220 -13.17 1.76 2.31
N SER A 221 -12.43 0.77 2.82
CA SER A 221 -12.18 0.58 4.25
C SER A 221 -11.43 1.76 4.86
N ARG A 222 -10.46 2.34 4.14
CA ARG A 222 -9.77 3.56 4.56
C ARG A 222 -10.74 4.73 4.71
N CYS A 223 -11.59 4.97 3.71
CA CYS A 223 -12.58 6.04 3.75
C CYS A 223 -13.54 5.87 4.93
N ASN A 224 -14.05 4.65 5.15
CA ASN A 224 -14.94 4.35 6.27
C ASN A 224 -14.26 4.60 7.61
N MET A 225 -13.04 4.10 7.80
CA MET A 225 -12.25 4.34 9.01
C MET A 225 -12.12 5.85 9.26
N LEU A 226 -11.59 6.60 8.30
CA LEU A 226 -11.36 8.04 8.47
C LEU A 226 -12.66 8.82 8.73
N SER A 227 -13.74 8.52 8.02
CA SER A 227 -15.04 9.17 8.23
C SER A 227 -15.55 8.96 9.67
N HIS A 228 -15.39 7.76 10.24
CA HIS A 228 -15.81 7.49 11.62
C HIS A 228 -14.87 8.13 12.66
N SER A 229 -13.56 8.00 12.49
CA SER A 229 -12.58 8.54 13.43
C SER A 229 -12.61 10.08 13.46
N LEU A 230 -12.68 10.72 12.28
CA LEU A 230 -12.66 12.18 12.15
C LEU A 230 -13.99 12.81 12.59
N CYS A 231 -15.13 12.16 12.36
CA CYS A 231 -16.40 12.64 12.90
C CYS A 231 -16.36 12.72 14.43
N THR A 232 -15.79 11.70 15.08
CA THR A 232 -15.60 11.71 16.54
C THR A 232 -14.69 12.86 16.98
N TYR A 233 -13.60 13.11 16.26
CA TYR A 233 -12.70 14.23 16.52
C TYR A 233 -13.40 15.60 16.33
N GLN A 234 -14.20 15.77 15.28
CA GLN A 234 -14.88 17.01 14.96
C GLN A 234 -16.02 17.35 15.93
N VAL A 235 -16.73 16.35 16.45
CA VAL A 235 -17.79 16.57 17.46
C VAL A 235 -17.20 17.17 18.74
N PHE A 236 -16.01 16.76 19.18
CA PHE A 236 -15.36 17.40 20.34
C PHE A 236 -14.96 18.86 20.10
N TYR A 237 -14.65 19.25 18.87
CA TYR A 237 -14.37 20.65 18.53
C TYR A 237 -15.61 21.55 18.58
N ILE A 238 -16.80 20.99 18.30
CA ILE A 238 -18.04 21.77 18.13
C ILE A 238 -18.80 21.91 19.45
N TRP A 239 -18.66 20.98 20.41
CA TRP A 239 -19.40 21.01 21.67
C TRP A 239 -18.69 21.72 22.83
N GLU A 240 -17.51 22.31 22.62
CA GLU A 240 -16.80 23.11 23.63
C GLU A 240 -16.74 24.62 23.33
N PHE A 241 -17.46 25.09 22.30
CA PHE A 241 -17.78 26.50 22.03
C PHE A 241 -19.28 26.73 22.10
#